data_AF-A0A521KDW8-F1
#
_entry.id   AF-A0A521KDW8-F1
#
_cell.length_a   1.000
_cell.length_b   1.000
_cell.length_c   1.000
_cell.angle_alpha   90.00
_cell.angle_beta   90.00
_cell.angle_gamma   90.00
#
_symmetry.space_group_name_H-M   'P 1'
#
loop_
_entity.id
_entity.type
_entity.pdbx_description
1 polymer ?
#
loop_
_entity_poly.entity_id
_entity_poly.type
_entity_poly.pdbx_seq_one_letter_code
_entity_poly.pdbx_strand_id
1 'polypeptide(L)'
;MKQPKSEASAAAPDPSGAASAASTAASASTSFDARLAALEAVAAELESGALPLERAIERYQHGIALLKQCQQELDSYKRKVEELSAEAEAGLRRSDAGPARQE
;
A
#
# COMPACT_ATOMS: atom_id res chain seq x y z
N MET A 1 -13.34 -56.34 -16.29
CA MET A 1 -13.16 -55.64 -15.00
C MET A 1 -13.01 -54.15 -15.35
N LYS A 2 -14.02 -53.28 -15.45
CA LYS A 2 -15.12 -52.87 -14.54
C LYS A 2 -14.67 -52.68 -13.09
N GLN A 3 -14.16 -51.49 -12.81
CA GLN A 3 -14.32 -50.71 -11.58
C GLN A 3 -14.28 -49.21 -11.95
N PRO A 4 -14.89 -48.31 -11.16
CA PRO A 4 -15.83 -47.30 -11.66
C PRO A 4 -15.45 -45.86 -11.32
N LYS A 5 -16.20 -44.93 -11.92
CA LYS A 5 -16.22 -43.49 -11.68
C LYS A 5 -17.20 -43.18 -10.52
N SER A 6 -16.68 -42.67 -9.40
CA SER A 6 -17.36 -41.87 -8.35
C SER A 6 -16.26 -41.58 -7.33
N GLU A 7 -15.93 -40.34 -6.96
CA GLU A 7 -16.78 -39.56 -6.08
C GLU A 7 -16.40 -38.08 -6.19
N ALA A 8 -17.43 -37.25 -6.33
CA ALA A 8 -17.31 -35.82 -6.14
C ALA A 8 -17.04 -35.55 -4.66
N SER A 9 -16.07 -34.68 -4.37
CA SER A 9 -16.08 -33.95 -3.10
C SER A 9 -15.66 -32.52 -3.39
N ALA A 10 -16.66 -31.74 -3.75
CA ALA A 10 -16.62 -30.29 -3.64
C ALA A 10 -16.43 -29.94 -2.16
N ALA A 11 -15.22 -29.53 -1.80
CA ALA A 11 -14.98 -28.75 -0.61
C ALA A 11 -14.58 -27.35 -1.09
N ALA A 12 -15.59 -26.58 -1.49
CA ALA A 12 -15.46 -25.13 -1.50
C ALA A 12 -15.19 -24.70 -0.04
N PRO A 13 -14.18 -23.88 0.25
CA PRO A 13 -14.10 -23.25 1.56
C PRO A 13 -15.24 -22.23 1.66
N ASP A 14 -16.11 -22.43 2.66
CA ASP A 14 -17.13 -21.49 3.09
C ASP A 14 -16.53 -20.09 3.35
N PRO A 15 -16.99 -19.01 2.70
CA PRO A 15 -16.71 -17.66 3.18
C PRO A 15 -17.77 -17.28 4.22
N SER A 16 -17.78 -17.95 5.37
CA SER A 16 -18.59 -17.53 6.52
C SER A 16 -17.82 -16.48 7.32
N GLY A 17 -18.34 -15.26 7.30
CA GLY A 17 -17.68 -14.06 7.79
C GLY A 17 -17.36 -14.04 9.28
N ALA A 18 -16.20 -13.47 9.60
CA ALA A 18 -15.93 -12.66 10.78
C ALA A 18 -14.54 -12.01 10.66
N ALA A 19 -14.43 -10.84 10.02
CA ALA A 19 -13.36 -9.86 10.28
C ALA A 19 -13.61 -8.51 9.58
N SER A 20 -14.86 -8.02 9.57
CA SER A 20 -15.14 -6.65 9.13
C SER A 20 -14.83 -5.65 10.25
N ALA A 21 -13.56 -5.57 10.64
CA ALA A 21 -13.04 -4.53 11.55
C ALA A 21 -11.52 -4.25 11.39
N ALA A 22 -10.84 -4.87 10.40
CA ALA A 22 -9.41 -4.64 10.13
C ALA A 22 -9.14 -4.03 8.74
N SER A 23 -10.19 -3.71 7.97
CA SER A 23 -10.05 -3.41 6.53
C SER A 23 -9.65 -1.96 6.20
N THR A 24 -9.47 -1.08 7.18
CA THR A 24 -9.15 0.34 6.92
C THR A 24 -7.64 0.62 6.81
N ALA A 25 -6.76 -0.29 7.27
CA ALA A 25 -5.31 -0.14 7.12
C ALA A 25 -4.73 -0.94 5.94
N ALA A 26 -5.32 -2.09 5.59
CA ALA A 26 -4.82 -2.96 4.52
C ALA A 26 -5.01 -2.36 3.10
N SER A 27 -6.01 -1.49 2.92
CA SER A 27 -6.28 -0.89 1.60
C SER A 27 -5.21 0.13 1.19
N ALA A 28 -4.50 0.70 2.17
CA ALA A 28 -3.50 1.74 1.95
C ALA A 28 -2.14 1.14 1.51
N SER A 29 -1.69 0.06 2.18
CA SER A 29 -0.52 -0.71 1.74
C SER A 29 -0.72 -1.37 0.37
N THR A 30 -1.93 -1.91 0.13
CA THR A 30 -2.28 -2.47 -1.20
C THR A 30 -2.23 -1.42 -2.32
N SER A 31 -2.30 -0.12 -2.00
CA SER A 31 -2.28 0.94 -3.02
C SER A 31 -0.88 1.40 -3.40
N PHE A 32 0.03 1.62 -2.43
CA PHE A 32 1.41 2.02 -2.72
C PHE A 32 2.20 0.88 -3.37
N ASP A 33 2.19 -0.31 -2.76
CA ASP A 33 2.95 -1.46 -3.26
C ASP A 33 2.49 -1.87 -4.67
N ALA A 34 1.19 -1.78 -4.97
CA ALA A 34 0.68 -2.05 -6.31
C ALA A 34 1.15 -1.01 -7.34
N ARG A 35 1.20 0.28 -6.98
CA ARG A 35 1.72 1.33 -7.87
C ARG A 35 3.22 1.17 -8.11
N LEU A 36 3.97 0.81 -7.06
CA LEU A 36 5.39 0.55 -7.17
C LEU A 36 5.67 -0.64 -8.09
N ALA A 37 4.96 -1.76 -7.90
CA ALA A 37 5.05 -2.92 -8.78
C ALA A 37 4.69 -2.59 -10.24
N ALA A 38 3.67 -1.75 -10.47
CA ALA A 38 3.33 -1.27 -11.80
C ALA A 38 4.45 -0.41 -12.42
N LEU A 39 5.12 0.42 -11.62
CA LEU A 39 6.25 1.24 -12.07
C LEU A 39 7.46 0.37 -12.44
N GLU A 40 7.76 -0.65 -11.64
CA GLU A 40 8.82 -1.62 -11.92
C GLU A 40 8.55 -2.39 -13.21
N ALA A 41 7.30 -2.79 -13.44
CA ALA A 41 6.90 -3.44 -14.70
C ALA A 41 7.10 -2.52 -15.91
N VAL A 42 6.74 -1.23 -15.80
CA VAL A 42 7.00 -0.24 -16.85
C VAL A 42 8.49 -0.08 -17.11
N ALA A 43 9.32 0.00 -16.07
CA ALA A 43 10.77 0.13 -16.20
C ALA A 43 11.38 -1.08 -16.91
N ALA A 44 11.01 -2.30 -16.50
CA ALA A 44 11.46 -3.54 -17.11
C ALA A 44 11.10 -3.62 -18.60
N GLU A 45 9.89 -3.19 -18.97
CA GLU A 45 9.47 -3.15 -20.37
C GLU A 45 10.27 -2.15 -21.20
N LEU A 46 10.54 -0.95 -20.66
CA LEU A 46 11.38 0.05 -21.34
C LEU A 46 12.82 -0.41 -21.51
N GLU A 47 13.40 -1.04 -20.48
CA GLU A 47 14.76 -1.58 -20.49
C GLU A 47 14.93 -2.75 -21.48
N SER A 48 13.86 -3.50 -21.74
CA SER A 48 13.90 -4.60 -22.72
C SER A 48 14.25 -4.13 -24.14
N GLY A 49 14.01 -2.85 -24.47
CA GLY A 49 14.25 -2.27 -25.79
C GLY A 49 13.38 -2.85 -26.92
N ALA A 50 12.41 -3.71 -26.60
CA ALA A 50 11.55 -4.39 -27.58
C ALA A 50 10.35 -3.56 -28.06
N LEU A 51 10.11 -2.40 -27.45
CA LEU A 51 8.97 -1.53 -27.75
C LEU A 51 9.26 -0.61 -28.95
N PRO A 52 8.32 -0.46 -29.89
CA PRO A 52 8.40 0.62 -30.88
C PRO A 52 8.35 1.99 -30.18
N LEU A 53 8.95 3.01 -30.80
CA LEU A 53 9.17 4.34 -30.20
C LEU A 53 7.88 4.96 -29.62
N GLU A 54 6.77 4.91 -30.35
CA GLU A 54 5.48 5.45 -29.90
C GLU A 54 5.02 4.78 -28.59
N ARG A 55 5.14 3.45 -28.50
CA ARG A 55 4.79 2.68 -27.30
C ARG A 55 5.74 2.93 -26.16
N ALA A 56 7.04 3.10 -26.43
CA ALA A 56 8.02 3.47 -25.42
C ALA A 56 7.69 4.85 -24.80
N ILE A 57 7.25 5.81 -25.61
CA ILE A 57 6.81 7.13 -25.14
C ILE A 57 5.56 7.02 -24.26
N GLU A 58 4.56 6.23 -24.66
CA GLU A 58 3.36 5.98 -23.85
C GLU A 58 3.72 5.34 -22.50
N ARG A 59 4.57 4.30 -22.52
CA ARG A 59 5.05 3.63 -21.31
C ARG A 59 5.80 4.57 -20.38
N TYR A 60 6.69 5.39 -20.92
CA TYR A 60 7.41 6.40 -20.14
C TYR A 60 6.46 7.40 -19.47
N GLN A 61 5.47 7.93 -20.19
CA GLN A 61 4.48 8.83 -19.61
C GLN A 61 3.70 8.17 -18.47
N HIS A 62 3.29 6.91 -18.65
CA HIS A 62 2.62 6.15 -17.61
C HIS A 62 3.52 5.95 -16.37
N GLY A 63 4.79 5.61 -16.57
CA GLY A 63 5.78 5.52 -15.49
C GLY A 63 5.94 6.83 -14.71
N ILE A 64 6.00 7.98 -15.40
CA ILE A 64 6.04 9.30 -14.74
C ILE A 64 4.77 9.56 -13.90
N ALA A 65 3.60 9.15 -14.38
CA ALA A 65 2.36 9.30 -13.62
C ALA A 65 2.37 8.44 -12.35
N LEU A 66 2.79 7.18 -12.44
CA LEU A 66 2.94 6.28 -11.28
C LEU A 66 3.94 6.83 -10.27
N LEU A 67 5.11 7.29 -10.73
CA LEU A 67 6.13 7.88 -9.86
C LEU A 67 5.61 9.08 -9.08
N LYS A 68 4.87 9.98 -9.73
CA LYS A 68 4.25 11.14 -9.06
C LYS A 68 3.27 10.72 -7.97
N GLN A 69 2.46 9.70 -8.24
CA GLN A 69 1.49 9.20 -7.25
C GLN A 69 2.20 8.59 -6.04
N CYS A 70 3.26 7.80 -6.24
CA CYS A 70 4.06 7.26 -5.15
C CYS A 70 4.68 8.36 -4.29
N GLN A 71 5.22 9.41 -4.90
CA GLN A 71 5.79 10.55 -4.16
C GLN A 71 4.73 11.28 -3.33
N GLN A 72 3.58 11.60 -3.92
CA GLN A 72 2.48 12.28 -3.23
C GLN A 72 2.01 11.52 -1.99
N GLU A 73 1.93 10.20 -2.10
CA GLU A 73 1.54 9.35 -0.99
C GLU A 73 2.60 9.32 0.12
N LEU A 74 3.88 9.18 -0.25
CA LEU A 74 4.98 9.26 0.72
C LEU A 74 5.01 10.61 1.45
N ASP A 75 4.79 11.71 0.75
CA ASP A 75 4.71 13.04 1.37
C ASP A 75 3.52 13.15 2.34
N SER A 76 2.37 12.55 2.00
CA SER A 76 1.23 12.49 2.91
C SER A 76 1.56 11.72 4.19
N TYR A 77 2.21 10.57 4.09
CA TYR A 77 2.63 9.79 5.25
C TYR A 77 3.69 10.49 6.09
N LYS A 78 4.69 11.12 5.46
CA LYS A 78 5.71 11.92 6.17
C LYS A 78 5.06 13.00 7.02
N ARG A 79 4.12 13.76 6.44
CA ARG A 79 3.39 14.80 7.18
C ARG A 79 2.60 14.22 8.34
N LYS A 80 2.01 13.03 8.18
CA LYS A 80 1.29 12.38 9.27
C LYS A 80 2.22 11.95 10.41
N VAL A 81 3.40 11.44 10.09
CA VAL A 81 4.43 11.10 11.09
C VAL A 81 4.90 12.34 11.84
N GLU A 82 5.12 13.46 11.15
CA GLU A 82 5.50 14.74 11.77
C GLU A 82 4.44 15.24 12.77
N GLU A 83 3.17 15.21 12.38
CA GLU A 83 2.05 15.59 13.26
C GLU A 83 1.99 14.71 14.52
N LEU A 84 2.05 13.39 14.35
CA LEU A 84 2.03 12.43 15.46
C LEU A 84 3.24 12.60 16.40
N SER A 85 4.42 12.91 15.84
CA SER A 85 5.63 13.14 16.61
C SER A 85 5.50 14.41 17.46
N ALA A 86 5.03 15.50 16.87
CA ALA A 86 4.81 16.76 17.57
C ALA A 86 3.76 16.61 18.69
N GLU A 87 2.70 15.84 18.46
CA GLU A 87 1.67 15.58 19.47
C GLU A 87 2.19 14.72 20.63
N ALA A 88 3.03 13.72 20.33
CA ALA A 88 3.70 12.91 21.33
C ALA A 88 4.66 13.74 22.21
N GLU A 89 5.46 14.62 21.59
CA GLU A 89 6.35 15.53 22.31
C GLU A 89 5.55 16.52 23.19
N ALA A 90 4.45 17.07 22.69
CA ALA A 90 3.57 17.93 23.46
C ALA A 90 2.91 17.18 24.64
N GLY A 91 2.53 15.92 24.45
CA GLY A 91 2.00 15.05 25.51
C GLY A 91 3.03 14.80 26.62
N LEU A 92 4.29 14.56 26.25
CA LEU A 92 5.38 14.39 27.21
C LEU A 92 5.62 15.67 28.01
N ARG A 93 5.68 16.83 27.35
CA ARG A 93 5.85 18.13 28.03
C ARG A 93 4.71 18.46 28.99
N ARG A 94 3.46 18.15 28.65
CA ARG A 94 2.32 18.31 29.57
C ARG A 94 2.40 17.40 30.78
N SER A 95 3.02 16.23 30.64
CA SER A 95 3.17 15.25 31.72
C SER A 95 4.34 15.59 32.66
N ASP A 96 5.39 16.22 32.13
CA ASP A 96 6.57 16.67 32.89
C ASP A 96 6.37 18.04 33.57
N ALA A 97 5.41 18.85 33.11
CA ALA A 97 5.03 20.12 33.74
C ALA A 97 4.23 19.87 35.04
N GLY A 98 4.92 19.42 36.10
CA GLY A 98 4.39 19.39 37.47
C GLY A 98 4.00 20.80 37.95
N PRO A 99 3.07 20.93 38.93
CA PRO A 99 2.51 22.21 39.30
C PRO A 99 3.62 23.14 39.78
N ALA A 100 3.84 24.23 39.04
CA ALA A 100 4.68 25.32 39.46
C ALA A 100 4.15 25.82 40.81
N ARG A 101 4.82 25.45 41.91
CA ARG A 101 4.59 26.08 43.21
C ARG A 101 4.84 27.56 43.02
N GLN A 102 3.77 28.35 43.07
CA GLN A 102 3.86 29.78 43.29
C GLN A 102 4.35 29.99 44.72
N GLU A 103 5.54 30.55 44.86
CA GLU A 103 6.02 31.15 46.11
C GLU A 103 5.28 32.45 46.41
#